data_AF-A0A5D2MDV2-F1
#
_entry.id   AF-A0A5D2MDV2-F1
#
_cell.length_a   1.000
_cell.length_b   1.000
_cell.length_c   1.000
_cell.angle_alpha   90.00
_cell.angle_beta   90.00
_cell.angle_gamma   90.00
#
_symmetry.space_group_name_H-M   'P 1'
#
loop_
_entity.id
_entity.type
_entity.pdbx_description
1 polymer ?
#
loop_
_entity_poly.entity_id
_entity_poly.type
_entity_poly.pdbx_seq_one_letter_code
_entity_poly.pdbx_strand_id
1 'polypeptide(L)'
;MLAVYNSLSEEGKREFETAYSASYYPCMDILYECYEDVASGSEIRSVVLAGQRFYEKDGLPAFPMGKIDQTRMWKVGERVRKARPSGDLGPLYPFTAGVYVALMMAQIEILRKKGHSYSEIINESVIEAVDSLNLFMHARGVSFMVDNCSTTARLGSRKWAPRFDYILTQQALVAVDKGTPINQDLLSNFLSDPVHGAIEVCAQLRPTVDISVTPDADFVRPELRQSGN
;
A
#
# COMPACT_ATOMS: atom_id res chain seq x y z
N MET A 1 -8.10 -10.96 -6.08
CA MET A 1 -6.71 -10.98 -6.60
C MET A 1 -6.53 -11.95 -7.77
N LEU A 2 -7.13 -13.16 -7.73
CA LEU A 2 -7.09 -14.09 -8.86
C LEU A 2 -7.54 -13.49 -10.20
N ALA A 3 -8.59 -12.66 -10.21
CA ALA A 3 -9.05 -11.99 -11.43
C ALA A 3 -7.98 -11.08 -12.07
N VAL A 4 -7.10 -10.47 -11.27
CA VAL A 4 -5.97 -9.67 -11.78
C VAL A 4 -4.94 -10.58 -12.45
N TYR A 5 -4.59 -11.69 -11.82
CA TYR A 5 -3.65 -12.65 -12.41
C TYR A 5 -4.21 -13.30 -13.69
N ASN A 6 -5.49 -13.68 -13.68
CA ASN A 6 -6.15 -14.34 -14.81
C ASN A 6 -6.40 -13.41 -16.00
N SER A 7 -6.42 -12.09 -15.81
CA SER A 7 -6.57 -11.13 -16.92
C SER A 7 -5.25 -10.84 -17.66
N LEU A 8 -4.12 -11.30 -17.13
CA LEU A 8 -2.81 -11.17 -17.78
C LEU A 8 -2.66 -12.17 -18.92
N SER A 9 -1.86 -11.81 -19.94
CA SER A 9 -1.38 -12.76 -20.94
C SER A 9 -0.45 -13.81 -20.32
N GLU A 10 -0.13 -14.88 -21.05
CA GLU A 10 0.80 -15.91 -20.57
C GLU A 10 2.22 -15.38 -20.33
N GLU A 11 2.68 -14.41 -21.12
CA GLU A 11 3.91 -13.65 -20.83
C GLU A 11 3.75 -12.81 -19.55
N GLY A 12 2.61 -12.13 -19.40
CA GLY A 12 2.34 -11.31 -18.22
C GLY A 12 2.24 -12.13 -16.93
N LYS A 13 1.66 -13.33 -16.97
CA LYS A 13 1.62 -14.25 -15.82
C LYS A 13 3.04 -14.63 -15.39
N ARG A 14 3.94 -14.93 -16.33
CA ARG A 14 5.35 -15.22 -16.01
C ARG A 14 6.06 -14.04 -15.34
N GLU A 15 5.81 -12.81 -15.79
CA GLU A 15 6.34 -11.61 -15.13
C GLU A 15 5.75 -11.38 -13.74
N PHE A 16 4.43 -11.58 -13.59
CA PHE A 16 3.74 -11.52 -12.30
C PHE A 16 4.33 -12.53 -11.32
N GLU A 17 4.49 -13.78 -11.75
CA GLU A 17 5.01 -14.88 -10.93
C GLU A 17 6.43 -14.62 -10.47
N THR A 18 7.27 -14.09 -11.37
CA THR A 18 8.65 -13.68 -11.06
C THR A 18 8.66 -12.62 -9.95
N ALA A 19 7.88 -11.56 -10.12
CA ALA A 19 7.77 -10.48 -9.14
C ALA A 19 7.17 -10.95 -7.81
N TYR A 20 6.09 -11.74 -7.87
CA TYR A 20 5.37 -12.24 -6.71
C TYR A 20 6.27 -13.13 -5.86
N SER A 21 6.93 -14.10 -6.50
CA SER A 21 7.87 -15.01 -5.85
C SER A 21 9.06 -14.30 -5.22
N ALA A 22 9.60 -13.28 -5.86
CA ALA A 22 10.75 -12.55 -5.35
C ALA A 22 10.38 -11.58 -4.21
N SER A 23 9.14 -11.07 -4.19
CA SER A 23 8.74 -9.98 -3.28
C SER A 23 8.03 -10.45 -2.02
N TYR A 24 7.38 -11.61 -2.03
CA TYR A 24 6.52 -12.07 -0.93
C TYR A 24 7.24 -12.11 0.43
N TYR A 25 8.38 -12.79 0.52
CA TYR A 25 9.11 -12.90 1.80
C TYR A 25 9.81 -11.61 2.23
N PRO A 26 10.47 -10.84 1.35
CA PRO A 26 10.96 -9.50 1.70
C PRO A 26 9.86 -8.57 2.24
N CYS A 27 8.66 -8.60 1.65
CA CYS A 27 7.51 -7.87 2.17
C CYS A 27 7.05 -8.41 3.54
N MET A 28 6.97 -9.73 3.68
CA MET A 28 6.59 -10.39 4.93
C MET A 28 7.55 -10.05 6.08
N ASP A 29 8.85 -9.94 5.81
CA ASP A 29 9.87 -9.54 6.80
C ASP A 29 9.51 -8.22 7.49
N ILE A 30 9.33 -7.16 6.69
CA ILE A 30 9.00 -5.82 7.20
C ILE A 30 7.60 -5.76 7.81
N LEU A 31 6.62 -6.46 7.23
CA LEU A 31 5.28 -6.58 7.81
C LEU A 31 5.32 -7.27 9.18
N TYR A 32 6.14 -8.31 9.31
CA TYR A 32 6.25 -9.07 10.53
C TYR A 32 6.89 -8.24 11.64
N GLU A 33 8.00 -7.55 11.34
CA GLU A 33 8.64 -6.58 12.22
C GLU A 33 7.64 -5.51 12.70
N CYS A 34 6.93 -4.88 11.75
CA CYS A 34 5.96 -3.83 12.06
C CYS A 34 4.84 -4.32 12.98
N TYR A 35 4.30 -5.51 12.73
CA TYR A 35 3.26 -6.09 13.57
C TYR A 35 3.74 -6.29 15.01
N GLU A 36 4.93 -6.86 15.22
CA GLU A 36 5.45 -7.11 16.57
C GLU A 36 5.81 -5.82 17.31
N ASP A 37 6.29 -4.79 16.60
CA ASP A 37 6.49 -3.44 17.15
C ASP A 37 5.17 -2.81 17.61
N VAL A 38 4.08 -3.01 16.86
CA VAL A 38 2.74 -2.54 17.26
C VAL A 38 2.22 -3.32 18.47
N ALA A 39 2.25 -4.65 18.40
CA ALA A 39 1.71 -5.52 19.45
C ALA A 39 2.48 -5.39 20.78
N SER A 40 3.79 -5.11 20.73
CA SER A 40 4.60 -4.85 21.93
C SER A 40 4.37 -3.46 22.55
N GLY A 41 3.65 -2.57 21.86
CA GLY A 41 3.44 -1.17 22.28
C GLY A 41 4.60 -0.23 21.94
N SER A 42 5.65 -0.74 21.30
CA SER A 42 6.81 0.05 20.85
C SER A 42 6.39 1.11 19.83
N GLU A 43 5.57 0.73 18.85
CA GLU A 43 5.09 1.67 17.82
C GLU A 43 4.19 2.74 18.43
N ILE A 44 3.31 2.36 19.36
CA ILE A 44 2.42 3.29 20.08
C ILE A 44 3.25 4.32 20.85
N ARG A 45 4.26 3.87 21.60
CA ARG A 45 5.18 4.77 22.31
C ARG A 45 5.91 5.70 21.35
N SER A 46 6.36 5.19 20.20
CA SER A 46 7.08 5.98 19.20
C SER A 46 6.21 7.13 18.67
N VAL A 47 4.92 6.88 18.43
CA VAL A 47 3.94 7.88 17.96
C VAL A 47 3.67 8.93 19.03
N VAL A 48 3.50 8.52 20.29
CA VAL A 48 3.33 9.45 21.43
C VAL A 48 4.50 10.43 21.50
N LEU A 49 5.73 9.91 21.44
CA LEU A 49 6.93 10.74 21.51
C LEU A 49 7.11 11.60 20.25
N ALA A 50 6.68 11.12 19.08
CA ALA A 50 6.68 11.91 17.85
C ALA A 50 5.74 13.12 17.94
N GLY A 51 4.54 12.94 18.49
CA GLY A 51 3.60 14.05 18.71
C GLY A 51 4.15 15.13 19.63
N GLN A 52 4.91 14.75 20.66
CA GLN A 52 5.61 15.71 21.53
C GLN A 52 6.70 16.50 20.80
N ARG A 53 7.36 15.88 19.80
CA ARG A 53 8.40 16.54 18.98
C ARG A 53 7.84 17.53 17.96
N PHE A 54 6.52 17.67 17.84
CA PHE A 54 5.91 18.72 17.02
C PHE A 54 6.02 20.12 17.65
N TYR A 55 6.46 20.20 18.90
CA TYR A 55 6.64 21.45 19.64
C TYR A 55 8.08 21.55 20.18
N GLU A 56 8.53 22.77 20.42
CA GLU A 56 9.84 23.00 21.05
C GLU A 56 9.83 22.48 22.49
N LYS A 57 10.87 21.74 22.86
CA LYS A 57 11.09 21.22 24.23
C LYS A 57 12.55 20.84 24.40
N ASP A 58 13.03 20.77 25.64
CA ASP A 58 14.40 20.37 25.97
C ASP A 58 15.51 21.22 25.29
N GLY A 59 15.20 22.45 24.90
CA GLY A 59 16.11 23.32 24.14
C GLY A 59 16.28 22.91 22.67
N LEU A 60 15.41 22.06 22.14
CA LEU A 60 15.39 21.60 20.75
C LEU A 60 14.20 22.18 19.96
N PRO A 61 14.35 22.37 18.64
CA PRO A 61 13.30 22.95 17.80
C PRO A 61 12.12 21.99 17.61
N ALA A 62 11.00 22.54 17.12
CA ALA A 62 9.83 21.79 16.69
C ALA A 62 10.07 21.09 15.34
N PHE A 63 9.54 19.87 15.19
CA PHE A 63 9.66 19.06 13.97
C PHE A 63 8.28 18.63 13.44
N PRO A 64 7.44 19.54 12.91
CA PRO A 64 6.22 19.14 12.23
C PRO A 64 6.52 18.28 10.98
N MET A 65 5.57 17.43 10.58
CA MET A 65 5.76 16.55 9.43
C MET A 65 5.95 17.35 8.13
N GLY A 66 6.98 17.01 7.36
CA GLY A 66 7.23 17.56 6.03
C GLY A 66 6.35 16.95 4.92
N LYS A 67 6.46 17.52 3.72
CA LYS A 67 5.79 17.05 2.50
C LYS A 67 6.53 15.84 1.92
N ILE A 68 5.78 14.84 1.47
CA ILE A 68 6.33 13.58 0.93
C ILE A 68 6.19 13.45 -0.60
N ASP A 69 5.57 14.43 -1.25
CA ASP A 69 5.19 14.42 -2.67
C ASP A 69 5.98 15.45 -3.52
N GLN A 70 7.09 15.98 -3.00
CA GLN A 70 7.88 17.00 -3.71
C GLN A 70 9.08 16.42 -4.48
N THR A 71 9.31 15.11 -4.39
CA THR A 71 10.42 14.43 -5.08
C THR A 71 10.07 14.08 -6.54
N ARG A 72 11.08 13.59 -7.28
CA ARG A 72 11.05 13.40 -8.74
C ARG A 72 9.78 12.74 -9.27
N MET A 73 9.42 11.56 -8.76
CA MET A 73 8.31 10.78 -9.31
C MET A 73 6.96 11.46 -9.11
N TRP A 74 6.79 12.22 -8.02
CA TRP A 74 5.54 12.92 -7.73
C TRP A 74 5.35 14.15 -8.63
N LYS A 75 6.44 14.86 -8.95
CA LYS A 75 6.43 15.92 -9.98
C LYS A 75 6.17 15.39 -11.38
N VAL A 76 6.62 14.18 -11.71
CA VAL A 76 6.20 13.50 -12.94
C VAL A 76 4.71 13.14 -12.88
N GLY A 77 4.22 12.63 -11.75
CA GLY A 77 2.81 12.30 -11.54
C GLY A 77 1.86 13.49 -11.72
N GLU A 78 2.26 14.70 -11.31
CA GLU A 78 1.50 15.94 -11.58
C GLU A 78 1.31 16.16 -13.10
N ARG A 79 2.38 15.95 -13.89
CA ARG A 79 2.34 16.10 -15.36
C ARG A 79 1.48 15.02 -16.01
N VAL A 80 1.61 13.77 -15.56
CA VAL A 80 0.78 12.65 -16.05
C VAL A 80 -0.69 12.94 -15.81
N ARG A 81 -1.07 13.31 -14.58
CA ARG A 81 -2.48 13.61 -14.24
C ARG A 81 -3.04 14.80 -14.99
N LYS A 82 -2.23 15.82 -15.29
CA LYS A 82 -2.66 16.99 -16.08
C LYS A 82 -3.06 16.61 -17.51
N ALA A 83 -2.44 15.59 -18.09
CA ALA A 83 -2.74 15.11 -19.45
C ALA A 83 -3.71 13.92 -19.47
N ARG A 84 -4.10 13.39 -18.30
CA ARG A 84 -4.90 12.17 -18.17
C ARG A 84 -6.37 12.44 -18.53
N PRO A 85 -7.00 11.64 -19.41
CA PRO A 85 -8.43 11.76 -19.68
C PRO A 85 -9.27 11.35 -18.46
N SER A 86 -10.51 11.86 -18.39
CA SER A 86 -11.45 11.44 -17.34
C SER A 86 -11.78 9.95 -17.49
N GLY A 87 -11.83 9.21 -16.38
CA GLY A 87 -12.13 7.78 -16.36
C GLY A 87 -10.97 6.86 -16.75
N ASP A 88 -9.75 7.40 -16.94
CA ASP A 88 -8.55 6.59 -17.18
C ASP A 88 -8.25 5.68 -15.96
N LEU A 89 -8.07 4.38 -16.22
CA LEU A 89 -7.78 3.36 -15.21
C LEU A 89 -6.27 3.04 -15.09
N GLY A 90 -5.44 3.63 -15.94
CA GLY A 90 -4.04 3.28 -16.09
C GLY A 90 -3.79 1.92 -16.73
N PRO A 91 -2.52 1.60 -17.04
CA PRO A 91 -2.13 0.30 -17.56
C PRO A 91 -2.03 -0.75 -16.44
N LEU A 92 -2.36 -2.01 -16.76
CA LEU A 92 -2.07 -3.16 -15.90
C LEU A 92 -0.67 -3.70 -16.21
N TYR A 93 0.34 -3.27 -15.45
CA TYR A 93 1.71 -3.74 -15.62
C TYR A 93 1.95 -5.04 -14.82
N PRO A 94 2.29 -6.17 -15.46
CA PRO A 94 2.29 -7.48 -14.79
C PRO A 94 3.28 -7.58 -13.62
N PHE A 95 4.50 -7.07 -13.80
CA PHE A 95 5.51 -7.06 -12.72
C PHE A 95 5.03 -6.25 -11.51
N THR A 96 4.45 -5.06 -11.73
CA THR A 96 3.90 -4.23 -10.63
C THR A 96 2.75 -4.92 -9.92
N ALA A 97 1.86 -5.59 -10.67
CA ALA A 97 0.79 -6.38 -10.08
C ALA A 97 1.35 -7.52 -9.20
N GLY A 98 2.41 -8.20 -9.64
CA GLY A 98 3.07 -9.25 -8.87
C GLY A 98 3.63 -8.75 -7.54
N VAL A 99 4.35 -7.62 -7.53
CA VAL A 99 4.86 -7.01 -6.29
C VAL A 99 3.72 -6.59 -5.35
N TYR A 100 2.71 -5.89 -5.86
CA TYR A 100 1.61 -5.36 -5.05
C TYR A 100 0.75 -6.49 -4.45
N VAL A 101 0.44 -7.52 -5.24
CA VAL A 101 -0.33 -8.68 -4.77
C VAL A 101 0.51 -9.53 -3.80
N ALA A 102 1.83 -9.63 -3.96
CA ALA A 102 2.70 -10.30 -2.99
C ALA A 102 2.66 -9.62 -1.63
N LEU A 103 2.73 -8.29 -1.59
CA LEU A 103 2.59 -7.52 -0.35
C LEU A 103 1.22 -7.75 0.31
N MET A 104 0.13 -7.67 -0.44
CA MET A 104 -1.22 -7.91 0.09
C MET A 104 -1.36 -9.31 0.69
N MET A 105 -0.89 -10.34 -0.03
CA MET A 105 -0.94 -11.73 0.44
C MET A 105 -0.05 -11.97 1.66
N ALA A 106 1.14 -11.36 1.71
CA ALA A 106 2.01 -11.42 2.87
C ALA A 106 1.37 -10.78 4.11
N GLN A 107 0.68 -9.64 3.96
CA GLN A 107 -0.05 -9.00 5.06
C GLN A 107 -1.20 -9.87 5.56
N ILE A 108 -1.98 -10.45 4.64
CA ILE A 108 -3.05 -11.41 4.96
C ILE A 108 -2.50 -12.56 5.80
N GLU A 109 -1.37 -13.14 5.40
CA GLU A 109 -0.77 -14.26 6.11
C GLU A 109 -0.28 -13.88 7.51
N ILE A 110 0.37 -12.72 7.67
CA ILE A 110 0.79 -12.23 8.99
C ILE A 110 -0.42 -12.08 9.93
N LEU A 111 -1.47 -11.38 9.49
CA LEU A 111 -2.65 -11.17 10.33
C LEU A 111 -3.39 -12.50 10.62
N ARG A 112 -3.47 -13.40 9.64
CA ARG A 112 -4.02 -14.75 9.81
C ARG A 112 -3.24 -15.54 10.87
N LYS A 113 -1.91 -15.54 10.82
CA LYS A 113 -1.06 -16.23 11.81
C LYS A 113 -1.06 -15.56 13.18
N LYS A 114 -1.36 -14.27 13.25
CA LYS A 114 -1.51 -13.52 14.49
C LYS A 114 -2.92 -13.56 15.09
N GLY A 115 -3.85 -14.31 14.47
CA GLY A 115 -5.15 -14.65 15.05
C GLY A 115 -6.29 -13.68 14.76
N HIS A 116 -6.13 -12.83 13.74
CA HIS A 116 -7.18 -11.91 13.31
C HIS A 116 -8.32 -12.62 12.58
N SER A 117 -9.52 -12.03 12.63
CA SER A 117 -10.69 -12.53 11.90
C SER A 117 -10.60 -12.23 10.40
N TYR A 118 -11.20 -13.07 9.54
CA TYR A 118 -11.19 -12.81 8.09
C TYR A 118 -11.79 -11.46 7.71
N SER A 119 -12.87 -11.03 8.36
CA SER A 119 -13.47 -9.72 8.09
C SER A 119 -12.51 -8.57 8.37
N GLU A 120 -11.73 -8.66 9.45
CA GLU A 120 -10.72 -7.65 9.77
C GLU A 120 -9.56 -7.72 8.78
N ILE A 121 -9.01 -8.90 8.54
CA ILE A 121 -7.92 -9.12 7.57
C ILE A 121 -8.26 -8.56 6.19
N ILE A 122 -9.46 -8.87 5.69
CA ILE A 122 -9.90 -8.47 4.35
C ILE A 122 -10.16 -6.97 4.28
N ASN A 123 -10.75 -6.36 5.32
CA ASN A 123 -10.94 -4.92 5.34
C ASN A 123 -9.60 -4.18 5.35
N GLU A 124 -8.69 -4.56 6.26
CA GLU A 124 -7.40 -3.89 6.47
C GLU A 124 -6.38 -4.15 5.35
N SER A 125 -6.47 -5.29 4.65
CA SER A 125 -5.45 -5.71 3.67
C SER A 125 -5.93 -5.66 2.21
N VAL A 126 -7.22 -5.46 1.98
CA VAL A 126 -7.82 -5.47 0.63
C VAL A 126 -8.80 -4.32 0.44
N ILE A 127 -9.93 -4.34 1.14
CA ILE A 127 -11.07 -3.44 0.85
C ILE A 127 -10.68 -1.97 1.09
N GLU A 128 -10.08 -1.64 2.24
CA GLU A 128 -9.72 -0.26 2.53
C GLU A 128 -8.69 0.28 1.51
N ALA A 129 -7.76 -0.55 1.07
CA ALA A 129 -6.81 -0.16 0.04
C ALA A 129 -7.51 0.20 -1.27
N VAL A 130 -8.39 -0.67 -1.80
CA VAL A 130 -8.95 -0.53 -3.16
C VAL A 130 -10.22 0.31 -3.24
N ASP A 131 -11.07 0.29 -2.21
CA ASP A 131 -12.37 0.98 -2.22
C ASP A 131 -12.31 2.34 -1.51
N SER A 132 -11.21 2.65 -0.79
CA SER A 132 -11.02 3.93 -0.08
C SER A 132 -9.72 4.63 -0.46
N LEU A 133 -8.56 4.08 -0.08
CA LEU A 133 -7.30 4.83 -0.05
C LEU A 133 -6.68 5.06 -1.44
N ASN A 134 -6.61 4.03 -2.28
CA ASN A 134 -5.94 4.11 -3.59
C ASN A 134 -6.58 5.16 -4.51
N LEU A 135 -7.88 5.44 -4.34
CA LEU A 135 -8.61 6.42 -5.14
C LEU A 135 -8.13 7.85 -4.88
N PHE A 136 -7.73 8.18 -3.66
CA PHE A 136 -7.08 9.45 -3.34
C PHE A 136 -5.70 9.56 -3.99
N MET A 137 -4.92 8.47 -3.96
CA MET A 137 -3.61 8.44 -4.63
C MET A 137 -3.76 8.57 -6.15
N HIS A 138 -4.77 7.94 -6.74
CA HIS A 138 -5.10 8.09 -8.15
C HIS A 138 -5.52 9.54 -8.50
N ALA A 139 -6.29 10.18 -7.62
CA ALA A 139 -6.73 11.56 -7.81
C ALA A 139 -5.57 12.56 -7.79
N ARG A 140 -4.68 12.50 -6.78
CA ARG A 140 -3.66 13.55 -6.54
C ARG A 140 -2.30 13.08 -6.02
N GLY A 141 -1.98 11.79 -6.09
CA GLY A 141 -0.70 11.25 -5.66
C GLY A 141 -0.63 10.97 -4.15
N VAL A 142 0.52 10.49 -3.68
CA VAL A 142 0.64 9.86 -2.35
C VAL A 142 0.27 10.76 -1.18
N SER A 143 0.61 12.06 -1.21
CA SER A 143 0.27 12.96 -0.09
C SER A 143 -1.24 13.11 0.05
N PHE A 144 -2.00 13.08 -1.05
CA PHE A 144 -3.46 13.16 -0.99
C PHE A 144 -4.12 11.93 -0.36
N MET A 145 -3.49 10.76 -0.47
CA MET A 145 -3.90 9.57 0.27
C MET A 145 -3.41 9.65 1.72
N VAL A 146 -2.10 9.73 1.93
CA VAL A 146 -1.47 9.60 3.25
C VAL A 146 -1.84 10.74 4.18
N ASP A 147 -1.79 11.98 3.73
CA ASP A 147 -1.99 13.14 4.61
C ASP A 147 -3.46 13.42 4.92
N ASN A 148 -4.41 12.79 4.21
CA ASN A 148 -5.82 12.77 4.61
C ASN A 148 -6.10 11.82 5.78
N CYS A 149 -5.24 10.82 6.01
CA CYS A 149 -5.38 9.91 7.15
C CYS A 149 -5.05 10.58 8.50
N SER A 150 -5.12 9.81 9.60
CA SER A 150 -4.80 10.29 10.95
C SER A 150 -3.31 10.62 11.13
N THR A 151 -2.96 11.36 12.18
CA THR A 151 -1.55 11.64 12.53
C THR A 151 -0.74 10.37 12.73
N THR A 152 -1.32 9.34 13.36
CA THR A 152 -0.69 8.03 13.54
C THR A 152 -0.37 7.37 12.21
N ALA A 153 -1.32 7.34 11.27
CA ALA A 153 -1.11 6.78 9.94
C ALA A 153 -0.08 7.57 9.12
N ARG A 154 -0.09 8.91 9.22
CA ARG A 154 0.87 9.79 8.55
C ARG A 154 2.31 9.58 9.03
N LEU A 155 2.49 9.39 10.34
CA LEU A 155 3.77 9.06 10.95
C LEU A 155 4.21 7.63 10.57
N GLY A 156 3.31 6.65 10.65
CA GLY A 156 3.58 5.27 10.29
C GLY A 156 4.02 5.14 8.83
N SER A 157 3.29 5.75 7.90
CA SER A 157 3.66 5.76 6.47
C SER A 157 5.07 6.34 6.25
N ARG A 158 5.41 7.44 6.92
CA ARG A 158 6.74 8.08 6.82
C ARG A 158 7.85 7.23 7.45
N LYS A 159 7.57 6.46 8.50
CA LYS A 159 8.52 5.55 9.16
C LYS A 159 8.76 4.29 8.32
N TRP A 160 7.70 3.66 7.84
CA TRP A 160 7.75 2.31 7.29
C TRP A 160 7.87 2.24 5.76
N ALA A 161 7.38 3.23 5.01
CA ALA A 161 7.51 3.22 3.54
C ALA A 161 8.98 3.08 3.05
N PRO A 162 9.97 3.77 3.65
CA PRO A 162 11.38 3.56 3.29
C PRO A 162 11.88 2.14 3.54
N ARG A 163 11.34 1.42 4.53
CA ARG A 163 11.74 0.04 4.84
C ARG A 163 11.33 -0.91 3.72
N PHE A 164 10.12 -0.74 3.17
CA PHE A 164 9.65 -1.52 2.02
C PHE A 164 10.42 -1.20 0.74
N ASP A 165 10.72 0.07 0.48
CA ASP A 165 11.57 0.47 -0.67
C ASP A 165 12.94 -0.23 -0.61
N TYR A 166 13.60 -0.14 0.56
CA TYR A 166 14.92 -0.72 0.73
C TYR A 166 14.91 -2.24 0.65
N ILE A 167 13.97 -2.93 1.29
CA ILE A 167 13.95 -4.41 1.27
C ILE A 167 13.65 -4.95 -0.12
N LEU A 168 12.75 -4.30 -0.88
CA LEU A 168 12.45 -4.68 -2.25
C LEU A 168 13.68 -4.46 -3.14
N THR A 169 14.34 -3.32 -3.02
CA THR A 169 15.53 -3.01 -3.81
C THR A 169 16.71 -3.94 -3.49
N GLN A 170 16.93 -4.24 -2.21
CA GLN A 170 18.10 -5.01 -1.75
C GLN A 170 17.94 -6.51 -1.96
N GLN A 171 16.71 -7.04 -1.88
CA GLN A 171 16.46 -8.48 -1.91
C GLN A 171 15.61 -8.89 -3.11
N ALA A 172 14.40 -8.35 -3.23
CA ALA A 172 13.45 -8.80 -4.25
C ALA A 172 13.96 -8.53 -5.67
N LEU A 173 14.35 -7.28 -5.97
CA LEU A 173 14.86 -6.89 -7.28
C LEU A 173 16.19 -7.60 -7.61
N VAL A 174 17.07 -7.76 -6.61
CA VAL A 174 18.31 -8.54 -6.77
C VAL A 174 18.02 -10.01 -7.10
N ALA A 175 16.99 -10.61 -6.51
CA ALA A 175 16.59 -11.99 -6.80
C ALA A 175 16.05 -12.12 -8.24
N VAL A 176 15.29 -11.13 -8.71
CA VAL A 176 14.81 -11.04 -10.09
C VAL A 176 15.98 -10.91 -11.07
N ASP A 177 16.90 -9.99 -10.82
CA ASP A 177 18.07 -9.75 -11.70
C ASP A 177 18.99 -10.97 -11.78
N LYS A 178 19.07 -11.76 -10.71
CA LYS A 178 19.83 -13.03 -10.69
C LYS A 178 19.10 -14.19 -11.35
N GLY A 179 17.85 -14.02 -11.79
CA GLY A 179 17.03 -15.10 -12.33
C GLY A 179 16.77 -16.21 -11.31
N THR A 180 16.58 -15.85 -10.04
CA THR A 180 16.25 -16.82 -8.97
C THR A 180 15.03 -17.64 -9.38
N PRO A 181 15.07 -18.98 -9.26
CA PRO A 181 13.92 -19.81 -9.62
C PRO A 181 12.64 -19.42 -8.88
N ILE A 182 11.54 -19.43 -9.61
CA ILE A 182 10.20 -19.17 -9.06
C ILE A 182 9.84 -20.24 -8.04
N ASN A 183 9.40 -19.80 -6.86
CA ASN A 183 8.89 -20.67 -5.81
C ASN A 183 7.49 -21.16 -6.18
N GLN A 184 7.41 -22.40 -6.67
CA GLN A 184 6.16 -23.01 -7.13
C GLN A 184 5.16 -23.26 -6.00
N ASP A 185 5.63 -23.57 -4.79
CA ASP A 185 4.74 -23.77 -3.64
C ASP A 185 4.04 -22.46 -3.27
N LEU A 186 4.78 -21.35 -3.31
CA LEU A 186 4.26 -20.02 -3.02
C LEU A 186 3.21 -19.57 -4.04
N LEU A 187 3.41 -19.90 -5.32
CA LEU A 187 2.40 -19.68 -6.36
C LEU A 187 1.18 -20.59 -6.22
N SER A 188 1.39 -21.88 -5.97
CA SER A 188 0.30 -22.82 -5.74
C SER A 188 -0.55 -22.36 -4.56
N ASN A 189 0.09 -21.96 -3.46
CA ASN A 189 -0.58 -21.43 -2.28
C ASN A 189 -1.35 -20.15 -2.60
N PHE A 190 -0.78 -19.22 -3.37
CA PHE A 190 -1.50 -18.04 -3.85
C PHE A 190 -2.75 -18.42 -4.64
N LEU A 191 -2.64 -19.33 -5.61
CA LEU A 191 -3.76 -19.69 -6.48
C LEU A 191 -4.88 -20.41 -5.73
N SER A 192 -4.54 -21.17 -4.68
CA SER A 192 -5.50 -21.92 -3.87
C SER A 192 -5.85 -21.27 -2.53
N ASP A 193 -5.40 -20.04 -2.24
CA ASP A 193 -5.61 -19.45 -0.91
C ASP A 193 -7.11 -19.23 -0.65
N PRO A 194 -7.66 -19.73 0.46
CA PRO A 194 -9.09 -19.58 0.78
C PRO A 194 -9.53 -18.12 0.95
N VAL A 195 -8.59 -17.17 1.13
CA VAL A 195 -8.92 -15.75 1.24
C VAL A 195 -9.64 -15.22 -0.01
N HIS A 196 -9.40 -15.79 -1.20
CA HIS A 196 -10.06 -15.31 -2.43
C HIS A 196 -11.58 -15.51 -2.35
N GLY A 197 -12.04 -16.68 -1.90
CA GLY A 197 -13.46 -16.93 -1.70
C GLY A 197 -14.05 -16.11 -0.55
N ALA A 198 -13.28 -15.89 0.52
CA ALA A 198 -13.72 -15.02 1.62
C ALA A 198 -13.87 -13.55 1.17
N ILE A 199 -12.99 -13.05 0.29
CA ILE A 199 -13.10 -11.72 -0.32
C ILE A 199 -14.38 -11.64 -1.16
N GLU A 200 -14.73 -12.68 -1.92
CA GLU A 200 -15.98 -12.70 -2.69
C GLU A 200 -17.22 -12.57 -1.80
N VAL A 201 -17.23 -13.23 -0.64
CA VAL A 201 -18.31 -13.10 0.35
C VAL A 201 -18.36 -11.68 0.93
N CYS A 202 -17.21 -11.12 1.34
CA CYS A 202 -17.17 -9.74 1.84
C CYS A 202 -17.58 -8.71 0.77
N ALA A 203 -17.23 -8.94 -0.49
CA ALA A 203 -17.58 -8.06 -1.59
C ALA A 203 -19.09 -8.02 -1.89
N GLN A 204 -19.88 -9.00 -1.45
CA GLN A 204 -21.34 -8.94 -1.53
C GLN A 204 -21.96 -7.94 -0.54
N LEU A 205 -21.20 -7.52 0.46
CA LEU A 205 -21.65 -6.61 1.53
C LEU A 205 -21.19 -5.16 1.31
N ARG A 206 -20.41 -4.88 0.26
CA ARG A 206 -19.96 -3.52 -0.06
C ARG A 206 -21.16 -2.65 -0.49
N PRO A 207 -21.12 -1.33 -0.23
CA PRO A 207 -22.02 -0.40 -0.89
C PRO A 207 -21.97 -0.55 -2.42
N THR A 208 -23.11 -0.40 -3.08
CA THR A 208 -23.22 -0.56 -4.55
C THR A 208 -22.70 0.64 -5.35
N VAL A 209 -22.08 1.61 -4.67
CA VAL A 209 -21.59 2.87 -5.26
C VAL A 209 -20.13 3.02 -4.88
N ASP A 210 -19.29 3.24 -5.89
CA ASP A 210 -17.88 3.55 -5.72
C ASP A 210 -17.70 5.01 -5.30
N ILE A 211 -16.71 5.27 -4.43
CA ILE A 211 -16.42 6.63 -4.03
C ILE A 211 -15.88 7.44 -5.22
N SER A 212 -16.43 8.64 -5.41
CA SER A 212 -15.95 9.61 -6.38
C SER A 212 -15.00 10.59 -5.69
N VAL A 213 -13.70 10.48 -5.97
CA VAL A 213 -12.67 11.38 -5.44
C VAL A 213 -11.99 12.08 -6.61
N THR A 214 -12.21 13.38 -6.73
CA THR A 214 -11.58 14.24 -7.73
C THR A 214 -10.47 15.10 -7.12
N PRO A 215 -9.59 15.70 -7.94
CA PRO A 215 -8.52 16.55 -7.44
C PRO A 215 -8.97 17.76 -6.59
N ASP A 216 -10.16 18.27 -6.87
CA ASP A 216 -10.78 19.44 -6.24
C ASP A 216 -11.71 19.10 -5.07
N ALA A 217 -11.68 17.87 -4.56
CA ALA A 217 -12.52 17.42 -3.45
C ALA A 217 -12.49 18.39 -2.25
N ASP A 218 -13.66 18.81 -1.80
CA ASP A 218 -13.89 19.78 -0.71
C ASP A 218 -14.10 19.10 0.65
N PHE A 219 -14.43 17.81 0.66
CA PHE A 219 -14.60 16.97 1.85
C PHE A 219 -13.27 16.51 2.48
N VAL A 220 -12.13 16.88 1.89
CA VAL A 220 -10.79 16.56 2.43
C VAL A 220 -10.35 17.56 3.50
N ARG A 221 -9.24 17.26 4.18
CA ARG A 221 -8.64 18.15 5.18
C ARG A 221 -8.43 19.56 4.59
N PRO A 222 -8.75 20.65 5.33
CA PRO A 222 -8.66 22.02 4.81
C PRO A 222 -7.33 22.36 4.16
N GLU A 223 -6.22 21.93 4.75
CA GLU A 223 -4.86 22.16 4.25
C GLU A 223 -4.51 21.38 2.96
N LEU A 224 -5.33 20.40 2.58
CA LEU A 224 -5.18 19.60 1.35
C LEU A 224 -6.16 20.01 0.25
N ARG A 225 -7.14 20.86 0.54
CA ARG A 225 -8.03 21.43 -0.47
C ARG A 225 -7.20 22.32 -1.40
N GLN A 226 -7.37 22.14 -2.71
CA GLN A 226 -6.85 23.12 -3.66
C GLN A 226 -7.93 24.18 -3.82
N SER A 227 -7.58 25.45 -3.57
CA SER A 227 -8.41 26.57 -3.98
C SER A 227 -8.59 26.47 -5.50
N GLY A 228 -9.82 26.43 -5.99
CA GLY A 228 -10.08 26.59 -7.41
C GLY A 228 -9.42 27.89 -7.87
N ASN A 229 -8.60 27.82 -8.93
CA ASN A 229 -8.22 29.00 -9.70
C ASN A 229 -9.41 29.48 -10.51
#